data_AF-A0AA41BA66-F1
#
_entry.id   AF-A0AA41BA66-F1
#
_cell.length_a   1.000
_cell.length_b   1.000
_cell.length_c   1.000
_cell.angle_alpha   90.00
_cell.angle_beta   90.00
_cell.angle_gamma   90.00
#
_symmetry.space_group_name_H-M   'P 1'
#
loop_
_entity.id
_entity.type
_entity.pdbx_description
1 polymer ?
#
loop_
_entity_poly.entity_id
_entity_poly.type
_entity_poly.pdbx_seq_one_letter_code
_entity_poly.pdbx_strand_id
1 'polypeptide(L)'
;MDTLKDFLFLNANVATDFNPFCEGEYLVIQTYPRDQSLRVSKRSFDYKSAKSYESIENLAHDYTCFGLRIFHDSKLWTVNFEGNPQSLSLQQDWKIAQKYFQPCCTNNIECEINVCQCSYPYFFTLRTDISDTGEYSSHLRLETCLVDDNSSQIDHCPNCNCALIVEFDEDEDDLDETESTPVACIGCSNYHGQYYGSNMLVCGIHARGWDGENCPDYCAHIL
;
A
#
# COMPACT_ATOMS: atom_id res chain seq x y z
N MET A 1 8.79 20.84 -31.66
CA MET A 1 10.09 20.63 -31.01
C MET A 1 9.75 20.44 -29.56
N ASP A 2 9.74 19.19 -29.11
CA ASP A 2 9.32 18.86 -27.76
C ASP A 2 10.36 19.40 -26.78
N THR A 3 9.91 20.25 -25.87
CA THR A 3 10.73 20.93 -24.88
C THR A 3 11.03 20.00 -23.69
N LEU A 4 12.02 20.33 -22.87
CA LEU A 4 12.28 19.63 -21.60
C LEU A 4 11.05 19.55 -20.68
N LYS A 5 10.09 20.49 -20.82
CA LYS A 5 8.81 20.44 -20.12
C LYS A 5 7.85 19.39 -20.70
N ASP A 6 7.92 19.12 -21.99
CA ASP A 6 7.05 18.12 -22.64
C ASP A 6 7.40 16.69 -22.20
N PHE A 7 8.66 16.44 -21.83
CA PHE A 7 9.10 15.17 -21.22
C PHE A 7 8.69 15.04 -19.74
N LEU A 8 8.32 16.12 -19.06
CA LEU A 8 7.80 16.04 -17.67
C LEU A 8 6.42 15.38 -17.62
N PHE A 9 5.62 15.46 -18.69
CA PHE A 9 4.33 14.77 -18.79
C PHE A 9 4.45 13.24 -18.88
N LEU A 10 5.63 12.73 -19.21
CA LEU A 10 5.91 11.28 -19.21
C LEU A 10 6.23 10.77 -17.80
N ASN A 11 6.51 11.66 -16.86
CA ASN A 11 6.67 11.29 -15.46
C ASN A 11 5.28 11.26 -14.80
N ALA A 12 4.81 10.06 -14.45
CA ALA A 12 3.51 9.85 -13.83
C ALA A 12 3.32 10.68 -12.55
N ASN A 13 4.40 10.92 -11.80
CA ASN A 13 4.38 11.72 -10.56
C ASN A 13 4.15 13.21 -10.82
N VAL A 14 4.44 13.67 -12.04
CA VAL A 14 4.27 15.06 -12.45
C VAL A 14 2.98 15.23 -13.25
N ALA A 15 2.55 14.19 -13.96
CA ALA A 15 1.36 14.23 -14.81
C ALA A 15 0.06 14.54 -14.04
N THR A 16 -0.11 14.07 -12.80
CA THR A 16 -1.31 14.34 -11.99
C THR A 16 -1.37 15.78 -11.47
N ASP A 17 -0.23 16.40 -11.19
CA ASP A 17 -0.16 17.80 -10.74
C ASP A 17 -0.51 18.80 -11.86
N PHE A 18 -0.21 18.45 -13.12
CA PHE A 18 -0.57 19.26 -14.28
C PHE A 18 -1.88 18.86 -14.95
N ASN A 19 -2.38 17.65 -14.68
CA ASN A 19 -3.64 17.13 -15.19
C ASN A 19 -4.43 16.46 -14.05
N PRO A 20 -5.08 17.27 -13.19
CA PRO A 20 -5.82 16.77 -12.06
C PRO A 20 -6.96 15.84 -12.49
N PHE A 21 -7.42 15.00 -11.57
CA PHE A 21 -8.57 14.14 -11.82
C PHE A 21 -9.85 14.96 -11.91
N CYS A 22 -10.73 14.53 -12.82
CA CYS A 22 -12.01 15.17 -13.03
C CYS A 22 -13.11 14.44 -12.28
N GLU A 23 -14.11 15.20 -11.83
CA GLU A 23 -15.32 14.64 -11.21
C GLU A 23 -16.01 13.64 -12.14
N GLY A 24 -16.31 12.44 -11.63
CA GLY A 24 -16.90 11.34 -12.41
C GLY A 24 -15.92 10.61 -13.33
N GLU A 25 -14.62 10.90 -13.25
CA GLU A 25 -13.60 10.20 -14.01
C GLU A 25 -13.28 8.84 -13.39
N TYR A 26 -13.29 7.80 -14.22
CA TYR A 26 -12.85 6.46 -13.86
C TYR A 26 -11.34 6.30 -14.10
N LEU A 27 -10.67 5.77 -13.08
CA LEU A 27 -9.24 5.53 -13.07
C LEU A 27 -8.96 4.05 -12.83
N VAL A 28 -8.16 3.44 -13.70
CA VAL A 28 -7.56 2.13 -13.43
C VAL A 28 -6.20 2.39 -12.82
N ILE A 29 -6.06 2.06 -11.54
CA ILE A 29 -4.85 2.30 -10.77
C ILE A 29 -4.17 0.97 -10.42
N GLN A 30 -2.86 0.98 -10.30
CA GLN A 30 -2.13 -0.15 -9.73
C GLN A 30 -2.35 -0.19 -8.22
N THR A 31 -2.94 -1.27 -7.70
CA THR A 31 -3.18 -1.49 -6.26
C THR A 31 -2.11 -2.37 -5.61
N TYR A 32 -1.34 -3.12 -6.42
CA TYR A 32 -0.20 -3.92 -5.96
C TYR A 32 0.86 -4.06 -7.07
N PRO A 33 2.18 -4.09 -6.75
CA PRO A 33 2.77 -3.61 -5.50
C PRO A 33 2.43 -2.14 -5.25
N ARG A 34 2.50 -1.74 -3.97
CA ARG A 34 2.21 -0.36 -3.56
C ARG A 34 3.46 0.49 -3.72
N ASP A 35 3.22 1.75 -4.08
CA ASP A 35 4.27 2.73 -4.30
C ASP A 35 3.89 4.03 -3.59
N GLN A 36 4.87 4.92 -3.40
CA GLN A 36 4.67 6.23 -2.76
C GLN A 36 3.75 7.13 -3.59
N SER A 37 3.74 6.94 -4.91
CA SER A 37 2.92 7.70 -5.85
C SER A 37 1.84 6.82 -6.49
N LEU A 38 0.67 7.40 -6.70
CA LEU A 38 -0.45 6.71 -7.36
C LEU A 38 -0.13 6.48 -8.84
N ARG A 39 -0.02 5.20 -9.24
CA ARG A 39 0.21 4.82 -10.64
C ARG A 39 -1.12 4.61 -11.37
N VAL A 40 -1.46 5.54 -12.25
CA VAL A 40 -2.67 5.48 -13.09
C VAL A 40 -2.32 4.85 -14.43
N SER A 41 -2.90 3.68 -14.71
CA SER A 41 -2.71 2.96 -15.97
C SER A 41 -3.68 3.45 -17.05
N LYS A 42 -4.93 3.76 -16.67
CA LYS A 42 -5.95 4.29 -17.59
C LYS A 42 -6.85 5.33 -16.94
N ARG A 43 -7.26 6.30 -17.74
CA ARG A 43 -8.28 7.32 -17.44
C ARG A 43 -9.44 7.20 -18.43
N SER A 44 -10.69 7.32 -17.98
CA SER A 44 -11.87 7.27 -18.84
C SER A 44 -13.10 7.87 -18.17
N PHE A 45 -14.06 8.36 -18.95
CA PHE A 45 -15.40 8.70 -18.45
C PHE A 45 -16.43 7.59 -18.72
N ASP A 46 -16.02 6.48 -19.34
CA ASP A 46 -16.88 5.32 -19.57
C ASP A 46 -16.51 4.17 -18.64
N TYR A 47 -17.40 3.88 -17.70
CA TYR A 47 -17.29 2.77 -16.76
C TYR A 47 -16.99 1.44 -17.47
N LYS A 48 -17.68 1.13 -18.57
CA LYS A 48 -17.53 -0.17 -19.25
C LYS A 48 -16.15 -0.31 -19.88
N SER A 49 -15.67 0.76 -20.53
CA SER A 49 -14.31 0.81 -21.09
C SER A 49 -13.23 0.73 -20.02
N ALA A 50 -13.42 1.37 -18.87
CA ALA A 50 -12.48 1.32 -17.75
C ALA A 50 -12.47 -0.07 -17.09
N LYS A 51 -13.65 -0.65 -16.82
CA LYS A 51 -13.78 -1.98 -16.22
C LYS A 51 -13.21 -3.09 -17.10
N SER A 52 -13.50 -3.05 -18.40
CA SER A 52 -12.92 -4.00 -19.36
C SER A 52 -11.39 -3.93 -19.37
N TYR A 53 -10.83 -2.72 -19.33
CA TYR A 53 -9.38 -2.53 -19.30
C TYR A 53 -8.75 -3.07 -18.01
N GLU A 54 -9.32 -2.76 -16.85
CA GLU A 54 -8.85 -3.29 -15.56
C GLU A 54 -8.82 -4.82 -15.55
N SER A 55 -9.85 -5.46 -16.10
CA SER A 55 -9.89 -6.92 -16.20
C SER A 55 -8.80 -7.48 -17.13
N ILE A 56 -8.53 -6.81 -18.26
CA ILE A 56 -7.45 -7.20 -19.18
C ILE A 56 -6.07 -7.02 -18.53
N GLU A 57 -5.84 -5.91 -17.83
CA GLU A 57 -4.57 -5.64 -17.14
C GLU A 57 -4.26 -6.70 -16.08
N ASN A 58 -5.26 -7.08 -15.29
CA ASN A 58 -5.13 -8.13 -14.28
C ASN A 58 -4.88 -9.53 -14.88
N LEU A 59 -5.36 -9.81 -16.10
CA LEU A 59 -5.02 -11.05 -16.81
C LEU A 59 -3.61 -11.03 -17.43
N ALA A 60 -3.07 -9.84 -17.70
CA ALA A 60 -1.78 -9.67 -18.35
C ALA A 60 -0.59 -9.66 -17.38
N HIS A 61 -0.84 -9.56 -16.06
CA HIS A 61 0.20 -9.40 -15.06
C HIS A 61 0.02 -10.36 -13.88
N ASP A 62 1.00 -11.25 -13.68
CA ASP A 62 0.94 -12.26 -12.61
C ASP A 62 1.29 -11.71 -11.21
N TYR A 63 1.99 -10.57 -11.14
CA TYR A 63 2.52 -10.00 -9.89
C TYR A 63 2.06 -8.55 -9.63
N THR A 64 1.12 -8.07 -10.43
CA THR A 64 0.60 -6.71 -10.35
C THR A 64 -0.91 -6.78 -10.32
N CYS A 65 -1.53 -6.03 -9.41
CA CYS A 65 -2.98 -5.92 -9.35
C CYS A 65 -3.41 -4.51 -9.69
N PHE A 66 -4.53 -4.41 -10.40
CA PHE A 66 -5.16 -3.16 -10.79
C PHE A 66 -6.56 -3.08 -10.21
N GLY A 67 -6.94 -1.89 -9.78
CA GLY A 67 -8.26 -1.59 -9.24
C GLY A 67 -8.91 -0.46 -10.00
N LEU A 68 -10.20 -0.61 -10.29
CA LEU A 68 -11.02 0.46 -10.83
C LEU A 68 -11.49 1.38 -9.69
N ARG A 69 -11.32 2.68 -9.89
CA ARG A 69 -11.78 3.75 -8.99
C ARG A 69 -12.55 4.80 -9.77
N ILE A 70 -13.41 5.53 -9.08
CA ILE A 70 -14.02 6.76 -9.57
C ILE A 70 -13.55 7.93 -8.72
N PHE A 71 -13.22 9.04 -9.36
CA PHE A 71 -12.94 10.29 -8.67
C PHE A 71 -14.26 11.01 -8.39
N HIS A 72 -14.58 11.16 -7.11
CA HIS A 72 -15.83 11.74 -6.63
C HIS A 72 -15.58 12.48 -5.32
N ASP A 73 -16.13 13.68 -5.17
CA ASP A 73 -15.97 14.53 -3.98
C ASP A 73 -14.49 14.75 -3.62
N SER A 74 -13.66 15.00 -4.63
CA SER A 74 -12.21 15.21 -4.51
C SER A 74 -11.44 14.03 -3.90
N LYS A 75 -12.02 12.83 -3.89
CA LYS A 75 -11.39 11.59 -3.41
C LYS A 75 -11.60 10.45 -4.39
N LEU A 76 -10.80 9.40 -4.22
CA LEU A 76 -10.98 8.14 -4.93
C LEU A 76 -11.94 7.23 -4.18
N TRP A 77 -12.88 6.67 -4.92
CA TRP A 77 -13.86 5.73 -4.41
C TRP A 77 -13.77 4.41 -5.17
N THR A 78 -14.03 3.32 -4.48
CA THR A 78 -14.39 2.05 -5.13
C THR A 78 -15.73 2.21 -5.84
N VAL A 79 -15.96 1.37 -6.85
CA VAL A 79 -17.20 1.40 -7.63
C VAL A 79 -17.98 0.11 -7.45
N ASN A 80 -19.30 0.21 -7.39
CA ASN A 80 -20.18 -0.95 -7.42
C ASN A 80 -20.30 -1.51 -8.86
N PHE A 81 -21.13 -2.55 -9.04
CA PHE A 81 -21.33 -3.19 -10.35
C PHE A 81 -21.96 -2.27 -11.42
N GLU A 82 -22.60 -1.18 -11.01
CA GLU A 82 -23.20 -0.16 -11.88
C GLU A 82 -22.23 0.97 -12.23
N GLY A 83 -21.04 1.00 -11.61
CA GLY A 83 -20.06 2.07 -11.77
C GLY A 83 -20.29 3.27 -10.86
N ASN A 84 -21.18 3.17 -9.87
CA ASN A 84 -21.43 4.22 -8.88
C ASN A 84 -20.43 4.14 -7.72
N PRO A 85 -20.04 5.27 -7.09
CA PRO A 85 -19.21 5.28 -5.89
C PRO A 85 -19.81 4.41 -4.78
N GLN A 86 -19.01 3.55 -4.14
CA GLN A 86 -19.48 2.61 -3.11
C GLN A 86 -18.82 2.88 -1.74
N SER A 87 -17.49 2.77 -1.67
CA SER A 87 -16.73 3.01 -0.44
C SER A 87 -15.48 3.82 -0.74
N LEU A 88 -14.98 4.53 0.26
CA LEU A 88 -13.75 5.30 0.11
C LEU A 88 -12.60 4.33 -0.23
N SER A 89 -11.83 4.66 -1.26
CA SER A 89 -10.68 3.86 -1.64
C SER A 89 -9.60 3.96 -0.57
N LEU A 90 -8.99 2.82 -0.23
CA LEU A 90 -7.79 2.81 0.61
C LEU A 90 -6.67 3.60 -0.07
N GLN A 91 -6.51 3.42 -1.39
CA GLN A 91 -5.60 4.20 -2.21
C GLN A 91 -6.17 5.59 -2.49
N GLN A 92 -5.40 6.65 -2.21
CA GLN A 92 -5.68 8.04 -2.60
C GLN A 92 -4.46 8.63 -3.30
N ASP A 93 -4.61 9.80 -3.92
CA ASP A 93 -3.49 10.60 -4.47
C ASP A 93 -2.84 11.43 -3.35
N TRP A 94 -2.12 10.74 -2.47
CA TRP A 94 -1.46 11.35 -1.31
C TRP A 94 -0.37 12.33 -1.76
N LYS A 95 -0.50 13.60 -1.40
CA LYS A 95 0.52 14.62 -1.69
C LYS A 95 1.53 14.69 -0.56
N ILE A 96 2.74 14.20 -0.81
CA ILE A 96 3.84 14.20 0.16
C ILE A 96 4.55 15.57 0.15
N ALA A 97 4.82 16.12 1.33
CA ALA A 97 5.50 17.40 1.46
C ALA A 97 6.95 17.32 0.94
N GLN A 98 7.37 18.31 0.13
CA GLN A 98 8.67 18.31 -0.55
C GLN A 98 9.87 18.14 0.40
N LYS A 99 9.74 18.60 1.64
CA LYS A 99 10.79 18.50 2.68
C LYS A 99 11.26 17.06 2.95
N TYR A 100 10.39 16.06 2.74
CA TYR A 100 10.70 14.65 3.00
C TYR A 100 11.48 13.97 1.87
N PHE A 101 11.57 14.59 0.70
CA PHE A 101 12.42 14.10 -0.40
C PHE A 101 13.86 14.62 -0.32
N GLN A 102 14.15 15.52 0.63
CA GLN A 102 15.51 16.00 0.84
C GLN A 102 16.31 14.95 1.64
N PRO A 103 17.57 14.69 1.28
CA PRO A 103 18.41 13.76 2.04
C PRO A 103 18.61 14.29 3.47
N CYS A 104 18.04 13.60 4.45
CA CYS A 104 18.30 13.82 5.88
C CYS A 104 19.26 12.80 6.47
N CYS A 105 19.65 11.78 5.71
CA CYS A 105 20.49 10.69 6.20
C CYS A 105 21.88 11.24 6.59
N THR A 106 22.24 11.05 7.85
CA THR A 106 23.59 11.28 8.37
C THR A 106 24.09 9.97 8.97
N ASN A 107 25.36 9.88 9.38
CA ASN A 107 25.94 8.63 9.87
C ASN A 107 25.15 7.94 10.99
N ASN A 108 24.31 8.68 11.73
CA ASN A 108 23.56 8.19 12.88
C ASN A 108 22.04 8.32 12.73
N ILE A 109 21.55 8.77 11.56
CA ILE A 109 20.12 8.99 11.31
C ILE A 109 19.79 8.39 9.96
N GLU A 110 18.94 7.38 9.97
CA GLU A 110 18.32 6.79 8.80
C GLU A 110 16.89 7.32 8.68
N CYS A 111 16.52 7.79 7.50
CA CYS A 111 15.20 8.35 7.25
C CYS A 111 14.69 7.91 5.88
N GLU A 112 13.42 7.49 5.81
CA GLU A 112 12.80 7.02 4.57
C GLU A 112 11.29 7.28 4.58
N ILE A 113 10.70 7.40 3.39
CA ILE A 113 9.25 7.38 3.20
C ILE A 113 8.82 5.93 2.97
N ASN A 114 8.08 5.38 3.93
CA ASN A 114 7.45 4.08 3.84
C ASN A 114 5.97 4.19 3.45
N VAL A 115 5.40 3.07 2.99
CA VAL A 115 4.01 3.02 2.51
C VAL A 115 3.25 1.93 3.25
N CYS A 116 2.14 2.31 3.89
CA CYS A 116 1.24 1.37 4.57
C CYS A 116 0.57 0.43 3.55
N GLN A 117 0.03 -0.70 4.03
CA GLN A 117 -0.72 -1.65 3.22
C GLN A 117 -1.95 -1.02 2.52
N CYS A 118 -2.52 0.03 3.11
CA CYS A 118 -3.60 0.82 2.51
C CYS A 118 -3.11 1.91 1.54
N SER A 119 -1.80 1.95 1.24
CA SER A 119 -1.12 2.96 0.41
C SER A 119 -0.91 4.33 1.03
N TYR A 120 -1.19 4.51 2.33
CA TYR A 120 -0.87 5.76 3.03
C TYR A 120 0.64 5.91 3.23
N PRO A 121 1.30 6.98 2.75
CA PRO A 121 2.71 7.21 2.98
C PRO A 121 2.96 7.79 4.38
N TYR A 122 4.04 7.35 5.02
CA TYR A 122 4.49 7.88 6.30
C TYR A 122 6.01 8.01 6.32
N PHE A 123 6.51 8.91 7.14
CA PHE A 123 7.94 9.12 7.29
C PHE A 123 8.47 8.33 8.48
N PHE A 124 9.53 7.58 8.24
CA PHE A 124 10.26 6.79 9.22
C PHE A 124 11.58 7.49 9.52
N THR A 125 11.94 7.60 10.80
CA THR A 125 13.26 8.06 11.23
C THR A 125 13.79 7.15 12.33
N LEU A 126 14.97 6.57 12.12
CA LEU A 126 15.72 5.81 13.09
C LEU A 126 16.99 6.56 13.43
N ARG A 127 17.15 6.92 14.71
CA ARG A 127 18.36 7.57 15.21
C ARG A 127 19.12 6.61 16.12
N THR A 128 20.41 6.47 15.90
CA THR A 128 21.30 5.64 16.73
C THR A 128 22.29 6.54 17.47
N ASP A 129 22.19 6.58 18.79
CA ASP A 129 23.09 7.31 19.66
C ASP A 129 24.09 6.34 20.33
N ILE A 130 25.34 6.77 20.47
CA ILE A 130 26.39 6.04 21.19
C ILE A 130 26.72 6.83 22.44
N SER A 131 26.51 6.23 23.60
CA SER A 131 26.86 6.82 24.88
C SER A 131 28.38 6.90 25.09
N ASP A 132 28.81 7.73 26.03
CA ASP A 132 30.23 7.87 26.40
C ASP A 132 30.85 6.56 26.93
N THR A 133 30.01 5.59 27.35
CA THR A 133 30.40 4.24 27.79
C THR A 133 30.47 3.22 26.63
N GLY A 134 30.10 3.62 25.41
CA GLY A 134 30.07 2.76 24.23
C GLY A 134 28.79 1.94 24.04
N GLU A 135 27.75 2.18 24.85
CA GLU A 135 26.44 1.56 24.68
C GLU A 135 25.66 2.26 23.54
N TYR A 136 25.02 1.47 22.68
CA TYR A 136 24.18 1.94 21.58
C TYR A 136 22.72 2.09 22.06
N SER A 137 22.05 3.16 21.65
CA SER A 137 20.62 3.36 21.86
C SER A 137 19.96 3.77 20.55
N SER A 138 18.86 3.12 20.19
CA SER A 138 18.08 3.42 19.00
C SER A 138 16.77 4.12 19.37
N HIS A 139 16.41 5.15 18.59
CA HIS A 139 15.19 5.92 18.76
C HIS A 139 14.42 5.96 17.44
N LEU A 140 13.29 5.25 17.42
CA LEU A 140 12.37 5.22 16.30
C LEU A 140 11.32 6.34 16.43
N ARG A 141 11.09 7.06 15.33
CA ARG A 141 10.02 8.06 15.21
C ARG A 141 9.32 7.90 13.87
N LEU A 142 7.99 7.80 13.90
CA LEU A 142 7.14 7.80 12.71
C LEU A 142 6.28 9.05 12.69
N GLU A 143 6.10 9.63 11.50
CA GLU A 143 5.31 10.86 11.33
C GLU A 143 4.47 10.86 10.05
N THR A 144 3.39 11.63 10.05
CA THR A 144 2.67 11.99 8.83
C THR A 144 3.58 12.80 7.90
N CYS A 145 3.57 12.52 6.60
CA CYS A 145 4.42 13.22 5.62
C CYS A 145 3.65 14.02 4.56
N LEU A 146 2.34 14.20 4.73
CA LEU A 146 1.49 14.87 3.75
C LEU A 146 1.68 16.40 3.76
N VAL A 147 1.33 17.06 2.65
CA VAL A 147 1.39 18.53 2.51
C VAL A 147 0.49 19.24 3.51
N ASP A 148 -0.69 18.68 3.77
CA ASP A 148 -1.71 19.30 4.62
C ASP A 148 -1.59 18.90 6.10
N ASP A 149 -0.59 18.08 6.44
CA ASP A 149 -0.36 17.59 7.80
C ASP A 149 0.84 18.26 8.46
N ASN A 150 0.72 18.55 9.75
CA ASN A 150 1.75 19.23 10.55
C ASN A 150 2.86 18.31 11.08
N SER A 151 3.22 17.24 10.36
CA SER A 151 4.24 16.27 10.80
C SER A 151 3.92 15.65 12.16
N SER A 152 2.66 15.23 12.35
CA SER A 152 2.22 14.61 13.59
C SER A 152 2.90 13.25 13.77
N GLN A 153 3.39 12.97 14.97
CA GLN A 153 3.88 11.64 15.31
C GLN A 153 2.73 10.63 15.29
N ILE A 154 2.98 9.46 14.73
CA ILE A 154 1.98 8.39 14.58
C ILE A 154 2.57 7.05 15.01
N ASP A 155 1.71 6.13 15.41
CA ASP A 155 2.01 4.71 15.68
C ASP A 155 1.07 3.79 14.87
N HIS A 156 -0.12 4.28 14.53
CA HIS A 156 -1.10 3.66 13.66
C HIS A 156 -1.29 4.48 12.38
N CYS A 157 -1.64 3.79 11.29
CA CYS A 157 -1.94 4.41 10.01
C CYS A 157 -3.18 5.31 10.13
N PRO A 158 -3.11 6.61 9.83
CA PRO A 158 -4.27 7.51 9.88
C PRO A 158 -5.41 7.13 8.93
N ASN A 159 -5.13 6.35 7.87
CA ASN A 159 -6.12 5.95 6.87
C ASN A 159 -6.84 4.64 7.20
N CYS A 160 -6.11 3.61 7.63
CA CYS A 160 -6.69 2.27 7.88
C CYS A 160 -6.55 1.79 9.34
N ASN A 161 -5.95 2.60 10.21
CA ASN A 161 -5.74 2.32 11.63
C ASN A 161 -4.90 1.07 11.95
N CYS A 162 -4.21 0.48 10.97
CA CYS A 162 -3.27 -0.61 11.23
C CYS A 162 -2.03 -0.08 11.95
N ALA A 163 -1.49 -0.85 12.88
CA ALA A 163 -0.18 -0.57 13.48
C ALA A 163 0.90 -0.47 12.38
N LEU A 164 1.74 0.56 12.44
CA LEU A 164 2.80 0.80 11.47
C LEU A 164 4.14 0.16 11.88
N ILE A 165 4.22 -0.32 13.11
CA ILE A 165 5.37 -1.01 13.69
C ILE A 165 4.93 -2.44 13.97
N VAL A 166 5.67 -3.41 13.43
CA VAL A 166 5.75 -4.75 14.02
C VAL A 166 6.93 -4.64 14.96
N GLU A 167 6.71 -4.86 16.25
CA GLU A 167 7.79 -4.82 17.23
C GLU A 167 8.92 -5.73 16.74
N PHE A 168 10.12 -5.17 16.56
CA PHE A 168 11.32 -5.98 16.49
C PHE A 168 11.54 -6.44 17.92
N ASP A 169 10.87 -7.52 18.31
CA ASP A 169 11.14 -8.13 19.60
C ASP A 169 12.61 -8.54 19.60
N GLU A 170 13.44 -7.84 20.39
CA GLU A 170 14.87 -8.12 20.58
C GLU A 170 15.11 -9.47 21.31
N ASP A 171 14.07 -10.27 21.52
CA ASP A 171 14.09 -11.60 22.11
C ASP A 171 13.87 -12.74 21.09
N GLU A 172 14.03 -12.52 19.78
CA GLU A 172 14.08 -13.60 18.77
C GLU A 172 15.45 -14.34 18.74
N ASP A 173 15.88 -14.87 19.88
CA ASP A 173 16.84 -15.99 19.92
C ASP A 173 16.13 -17.36 19.83
N ASP A 174 14.80 -17.37 19.71
CA ASP A 174 14.00 -18.54 19.32
C ASP A 174 13.35 -18.28 17.94
N LEU A 175 14.19 -18.11 16.91
CA LEU A 175 13.82 -18.30 15.50
C LEU A 175 13.38 -19.76 15.26
N ASP A 176 12.25 -20.16 15.86
CA ASP A 176 11.56 -21.38 15.47
C ASP A 176 10.66 -21.00 14.30
N GLU A 177 11.21 -21.21 13.09
CA GLU A 177 10.49 -21.44 11.83
C GLU A 177 9.02 -20.97 11.84
N THR A 178 8.77 -19.65 11.82
CA THR A 178 7.50 -19.17 11.27
C THR A 178 7.59 -19.37 9.76
N GLU A 179 7.32 -20.62 9.35
CA GLU A 179 7.17 -20.99 7.96
C GLU A 179 6.28 -19.96 7.27
N SER A 180 6.81 -19.40 6.18
CA SER A 180 6.21 -18.33 5.41
C SER A 180 4.73 -18.63 5.17
N THR A 181 3.84 -17.92 5.86
CA THR A 181 2.41 -17.98 5.55
C THR A 181 2.27 -17.68 4.06
N PRO A 182 1.71 -18.59 3.25
CA PRO A 182 1.59 -18.36 1.82
C PRO A 182 0.86 -17.06 1.56
N VAL A 183 1.34 -16.25 0.61
CA VAL A 183 0.81 -14.90 0.33
C VAL A 183 -0.71 -14.90 0.11
N ALA A 184 -1.24 -15.94 -0.53
CA ALA A 184 -2.68 -16.13 -0.75
C ALA A 184 -3.51 -16.31 0.54
N CYS A 185 -2.87 -16.58 1.68
CA CYS A 185 -3.52 -16.84 2.96
C CYS A 185 -3.28 -15.73 3.99
N ILE A 186 -2.47 -14.71 3.66
CA ILE A 186 -2.26 -13.53 4.52
C ILE A 186 -3.59 -12.77 4.63
N GLY A 187 -4.23 -12.79 5.80
CA GLY A 187 -5.55 -12.19 6.05
C GLY A 187 -6.75 -13.13 5.94
N CYS A 188 -6.52 -14.45 5.78
CA CYS A 188 -7.58 -15.45 5.85
C CYS A 188 -7.97 -15.74 7.31
N SER A 189 -9.26 -15.66 7.62
CA SER A 189 -9.78 -15.96 8.98
C SER A 189 -9.63 -17.43 9.38
N ASN A 190 -9.39 -18.31 8.40
CA ASN A 190 -9.31 -19.76 8.57
C ASN A 190 -7.96 -20.35 8.14
N TYR A 191 -6.89 -19.54 8.05
CA TYR A 191 -5.53 -20.06 7.86
C TYR A 191 -5.14 -20.94 9.06
N HIS A 192 -4.62 -22.14 8.78
CA HIS A 192 -4.27 -23.13 9.81
C HIS A 192 -2.76 -23.27 9.99
N GLY A 193 -2.01 -23.42 8.90
CA GLY A 193 -0.55 -23.31 8.90
C GLY A 193 0.24 -24.37 9.69
N GLN A 194 -0.35 -25.53 10.02
CA GLN A 194 0.34 -26.57 10.80
C GLN A 194 0.61 -27.84 9.99
N TYR A 195 1.74 -28.48 10.27
CA TYR A 195 2.10 -29.78 9.69
C TYR A 195 1.51 -30.94 10.49
N TYR A 196 0.91 -31.88 9.76
CA TYR A 196 0.48 -33.18 10.27
C TYR A 196 1.26 -34.28 9.56
N GLY A 197 2.38 -34.67 10.17
CA GLY A 197 3.35 -35.57 9.52
C GLY A 197 4.08 -34.86 8.39
N SER A 198 3.98 -35.37 7.16
CA SER A 198 4.64 -34.79 5.98
C SER A 198 3.75 -33.83 5.18
N ASN A 199 2.55 -33.50 5.67
CA ASN A 199 1.60 -32.64 4.95
C ASN A 199 1.26 -31.41 5.79
N MET A 200 1.46 -30.23 5.22
CA MET A 200 0.99 -28.98 5.78
C MET A 200 -0.51 -28.82 5.52
N LEU A 201 -1.28 -28.56 6.58
CA LEU A 201 -2.66 -28.13 6.46
C LEU A 201 -2.71 -26.61 6.36
N VAL A 202 -2.91 -26.11 5.14
CA VAL A 202 -2.88 -24.66 4.86
C VAL A 202 -4.13 -23.95 5.41
N CYS A 203 -5.32 -24.53 5.25
CA CYS A 203 -6.59 -23.92 5.70
C CYS A 203 -7.42 -24.94 6.49
N GLY A 204 -8.05 -24.46 7.59
CA GLY A 204 -8.88 -25.27 8.48
C GLY A 204 -10.24 -25.66 7.89
N ILE A 205 -10.70 -24.93 6.85
CA ILE A 205 -11.95 -25.18 6.14
C ILE A 205 -11.70 -25.90 4.81
N HIS A 206 -10.66 -25.46 4.09
CA HIS A 206 -10.30 -25.96 2.76
C HIS A 206 -8.91 -26.60 2.80
N ALA A 207 -8.81 -27.85 3.24
CA ALA A 207 -7.54 -28.56 3.44
C ALA A 207 -6.60 -28.62 2.21
N ARG A 208 -7.13 -28.42 0.99
CA ARG A 208 -6.37 -28.38 -0.26
C ARG A 208 -6.25 -26.98 -0.87
N GLY A 209 -6.65 -25.94 -0.15
CA GLY A 209 -6.82 -24.60 -0.69
C GLY A 209 -8.17 -24.41 -1.38
N TRP A 210 -8.41 -23.18 -1.83
CA TRP A 210 -9.61 -22.79 -2.56
C TRP A 210 -9.29 -22.70 -4.06
N ASP A 211 -10.05 -23.41 -4.89
CA ASP A 211 -9.80 -23.49 -6.34
C ASP A 211 -10.41 -22.32 -7.15
N GLY A 212 -11.15 -21.42 -6.51
CA GLY A 212 -11.77 -20.25 -7.16
C GLY A 212 -10.91 -18.99 -7.07
N GLU A 213 -11.28 -17.94 -7.82
CA GLU A 213 -10.52 -16.69 -7.92
C GLU A 213 -10.43 -15.90 -6.60
N ASN A 214 -11.45 -16.00 -5.73
CA ASN A 214 -11.46 -15.34 -4.42
C ASN A 214 -11.96 -16.31 -3.36
N CYS A 215 -11.16 -16.54 -2.32
CA CYS A 215 -11.54 -17.39 -1.20
C CYS A 215 -12.59 -16.66 -0.32
N PRO A 216 -13.74 -17.28 0.01
CA PRO A 216 -14.77 -16.65 0.82
C PRO A 216 -14.35 -16.45 2.29
N ASP A 217 -13.37 -17.22 2.76
CA ASP A 217 -12.79 -17.10 4.12
C ASP A 217 -11.75 -15.98 4.23
N TYR A 218 -11.34 -15.42 3.08
CA TYR A 218 -10.49 -14.25 3.02
C TYR A 218 -11.32 -13.05 3.48
N CYS A 219 -10.97 -12.48 4.64
CA CYS A 219 -11.62 -11.29 5.14
C CYS A 219 -11.19 -10.08 4.30
N ALA A 220 -11.76 -9.92 3.10
CA ALA A 220 -11.79 -8.65 2.39
C ALA A 220 -12.73 -7.62 3.08
N HIS A 221 -13.34 -7.98 4.21
CA HIS A 221 -14.21 -7.10 4.98
C HIS A 221 -14.28 -7.51 6.46
N ILE A 222 -14.53 -6.49 7.29
CA ILE A 222 -15.02 -6.49 8.70
C ILE A 222 -13.86 -6.43 9.72
N LEU A 223 -13.68 -5.39 10.55
CA LEU A 223 -14.45 -4.18 10.89
C LEU A 223 -13.48 -3.11 11.42
#